data_AF-A0A0A0KX47-F1
#
_entry.id   AF-A0A0A0KX47-F1
#
_cell.length_a   1.000
_cell.length_b   1.000
_cell.length_c   1.000
_cell.angle_alpha   90.00
_cell.angle_beta   90.00
_cell.angle_gamma   90.00
#
_symmetry.space_group_name_H-M   'P 1'
#
loop_
_entity.id
_entity.type
_entity.pdbx_description
1 polymer ?
#
loop_
_entity_poly.entity_id
_entity_poly.type
_entity_poly.pdbx_seq_one_letter_code
_entity_poly.pdbx_strand_id
1 'polypeptide(L)'
;MYEKMKRRVENICEKGKVEDELLNGEEERMTFNQWTKSFTPQNHPTVIKVYYYLFLLMNFVVLDSSKNKDISGDLLPNLIYVSRQKSVNSHHNFKTGALNTLLRVSATMTNAPIILTLDCDTYSNDPQTPARALCYFLDPKLEKNLGYIQFPQRFRGVSKHDIYGGELKHLFLINPLGMDGLLGPNYVGAGCFFVRRVFFGGPYSYEAPELSQLSPSHVVERPIQSQEVLDLAYLVASCDYENNTKWGLKLGFKYGSLVEDYFTGYRLQLEGWRSVFCNPKRAAFHGDVPITLLSVMNQTKRWGIGLLEVNFSKYNPITYGVRFIGLLMGLSYANYASWPFWSIPVIVYSFLPQLALISATQIFPKVGDAWFVIYILLFLGAYGQNLVDFILAGETFRRWWNDQRMWSIRAGCSLLFGFIEFTLKSLGINSNLGFNVTSKAMDEEQTKRYKQELFEFGVFSPMFVPLTTAAIVNLASFAGGVIRILKSGGAWEHLFAQMLVAGFGVVNCWPVYEAMALRNDGGKLPPELTFFSVSLALLLCSFATFF
;
A
#
# COMPACT_ATOMS: atom_id res chain seq x y z
N MET A 1 24.37 9.02 24.30
CA MET A 1 24.73 8.12 23.18
C MET A 1 23.87 8.37 21.95
N TYR A 2 22.53 8.24 22.04
CA TYR A 2 21.59 8.48 20.93
C TYR A 2 21.78 9.81 20.20
N GLU A 3 21.75 10.95 20.90
CA GLU A 3 21.90 12.28 20.27
C GLU A 3 23.25 12.50 19.55
N LYS A 4 24.29 11.74 19.93
CA LYS A 4 25.58 11.78 19.24
C LYS A 4 25.52 11.00 17.93
N MET A 5 24.92 9.81 17.94
CA MET A 5 24.66 9.04 16.73
C MET A 5 23.77 9.81 15.76
N LYS A 6 22.66 10.36 16.26
CA LYS A 6 21.69 11.10 15.44
C LYS A 6 22.39 12.23 14.67
N ARG A 7 23.11 13.11 15.37
CA ARG A 7 23.90 14.19 14.75
C ARG A 7 24.94 13.69 13.74
N ARG A 8 25.59 12.55 14.02
CA ARG A 8 26.54 11.94 13.08
C ARG A 8 25.85 11.48 11.79
N VAL A 9 24.71 10.80 11.91
CA VAL A 9 23.93 10.31 10.76
C VAL A 9 23.38 11.50 9.96
N GLU A 10 22.82 12.50 10.63
CA GLU A 10 22.32 13.74 9.99
C GLU A 10 23.42 14.43 9.19
N ASN A 11 24.61 14.62 9.78
CA ASN A 11 25.76 15.21 9.09
C ASN A 11 26.21 14.39 7.86
N ILE A 12 26.21 13.06 7.94
CA ILE A 12 26.53 12.20 6.78
C ILE A 12 25.46 12.34 5.69
N CYS A 13 24.18 12.37 6.07
CA CYS A 13 23.08 12.56 5.13
C CYS A 13 23.13 13.92 4.44
N GLU A 14 23.44 15.00 5.18
CA GLU A 14 23.61 16.36 4.63
C GLU A 14 24.79 16.44 3.66
N LYS A 15 25.92 15.82 4.00
CA LYS A 15 27.11 15.80 3.15
C LYS A 15 26.97 14.88 1.93
N GLY A 16 26.06 13.90 1.99
CA GLY A 16 25.87 12.90 0.94
C GLY A 16 27.05 11.94 0.74
N LYS A 17 28.01 11.92 1.67
CA LYS A 17 29.19 11.05 1.64
C LYS A 17 29.70 10.74 3.05
N VAL A 18 30.40 9.63 3.19
CA VAL A 18 31.14 9.29 4.42
C VAL A 18 32.58 9.80 4.25
N GLU A 19 33.05 10.62 5.18
CA GLU A 19 34.42 11.16 5.16
C GLU A 19 35.43 10.16 5.75
N ASP A 20 36.66 10.19 5.23
CA ASP A 20 37.74 9.27 5.67
C ASP A 20 38.11 9.42 7.15
N GLU A 21 37.78 10.56 7.77
CA GLU A 21 37.94 10.84 9.19
C GLU A 21 36.90 10.11 10.06
N LEU A 22 35.77 9.72 9.47
CA LEU A 22 34.69 8.98 10.12
C LEU A 22 34.87 7.45 10.00
N LEU A 23 35.78 7.01 9.12
CA LEU A 23 36.17 5.63 8.92
C LEU A 23 37.41 5.36 9.78
N ASN A 24 37.42 4.30 10.58
CA ASN A 24 38.67 3.89 11.22
C ASN A 24 38.99 2.42 10.94
N GLY A 25 40.22 2.21 10.48
CA GLY A 25 40.68 0.95 9.95
C GLY A 25 40.63 0.89 8.42
N GLU A 26 41.53 0.10 7.84
CA GLU A 26 41.59 -0.12 6.39
C GLU A 26 40.37 -0.89 5.86
N GLU A 27 39.77 -1.76 6.66
CA GLU A 27 38.64 -2.62 6.27
C GLU A 27 37.34 -1.81 5.98
N GLU A 28 37.08 -0.77 6.76
CA GLU A 28 35.97 0.16 6.53
C GLU A 28 36.21 0.97 5.23
N ARG A 29 37.44 1.47 5.04
CA ARG A 29 37.83 2.17 3.81
C ARG A 29 37.69 1.27 2.59
N MET A 30 38.18 0.04 2.66
CA MET A 30 38.01 -0.95 1.59
C MET A 30 36.54 -1.21 1.28
N THR A 31 35.66 -1.20 2.29
CA THR A 31 34.22 -1.41 2.10
C THR A 31 33.55 -0.24 1.38
N PHE A 32 33.84 1.01 1.77
CA PHE A 32 33.28 2.17 1.06
C PHE A 32 33.92 2.41 -0.32
N ASN A 33 35.20 2.07 -0.50
CA ASN A 33 35.90 2.17 -1.79
C ASN A 33 35.32 1.26 -2.88
N GLN A 34 34.52 0.24 -2.52
CA GLN A 34 33.78 -0.57 -3.49
C GLN A 34 32.72 0.23 -4.25
N TRP A 35 32.21 1.33 -3.66
CA TRP A 35 31.26 2.23 -4.29
C TRP A 35 32.01 3.22 -5.17
N THR A 36 32.40 2.77 -6.36
CA THR A 36 33.14 3.59 -7.33
C THR A 36 32.22 4.63 -7.98
N LYS A 37 32.81 5.72 -8.50
CA LYS A 37 32.08 6.74 -9.26
C LYS A 37 31.39 6.20 -10.53
N SER A 38 31.76 5.01 -10.99
CA SER A 38 31.15 4.35 -12.15
C SER A 38 29.82 3.66 -11.83
N PHE A 39 29.46 3.49 -10.56
CA PHE A 39 28.19 2.87 -10.19
C PHE A 39 27.05 3.86 -10.43
N THR A 40 26.01 3.40 -11.11
CA THR A 40 24.76 4.15 -11.27
C THR A 40 23.60 3.36 -10.66
N PRO A 41 22.47 3.98 -10.30
CA PRO A 41 21.30 3.26 -9.78
C PRO A 41 20.74 2.18 -10.72
N GLN A 42 21.13 2.20 -12.00
CA GLN A 42 20.73 1.25 -13.05
C GLN A 42 21.85 0.26 -13.41
N ASN A 43 23.10 0.53 -13.04
CA ASN A 43 24.24 -0.30 -13.42
C ASN A 43 25.32 -0.34 -12.33
N HIS A 44 25.38 -1.46 -11.60
CA HIS A 44 26.40 -1.73 -10.59
C HIS A 44 26.46 -3.25 -10.29
N PRO A 45 27.63 -3.79 -9.88
CA PRO A 45 27.76 -5.18 -9.46
C PRO A 45 27.02 -5.44 -8.14
N THR A 46 26.92 -6.71 -7.78
CA THR A 46 26.48 -7.13 -6.44
C THR A 46 27.46 -6.64 -5.37
N VAL A 47 26.94 -6.19 -4.23
CA VAL A 47 27.72 -5.87 -3.02
C VAL A 47 27.07 -6.60 -1.85
N ILE A 48 27.81 -7.51 -1.21
CA ILE A 48 27.36 -8.23 -0.01
C ILE A 48 28.34 -7.94 1.12
N LYS A 49 27.82 -7.54 2.28
CA LYS A 49 28.61 -7.23 3.48
C LYS A 49 27.92 -7.77 4.73
N VAL A 50 28.70 -8.39 5.60
CA VAL A 50 28.19 -8.97 6.86
C VAL A 50 28.61 -8.06 8.02
N TYR A 51 27.66 -7.32 8.57
CA TYR A 51 27.82 -6.47 9.75
C TYR A 51 27.26 -7.19 11.00
N TYR A 52 27.56 -6.65 12.18
CA TYR A 52 27.06 -7.14 13.48
C TYR A 52 26.53 -5.94 14.29
N TYR A 53 25.53 -6.18 15.14
CA TYR A 53 24.52 -5.18 15.53
C TYR A 53 24.99 -3.96 16.36
N LEU A 54 26.15 -3.98 17.02
CA LEU A 54 26.61 -2.84 17.83
C LEU A 54 27.42 -1.86 16.99
N PHE A 55 26.79 -1.21 16.00
CA PHE A 55 27.59 -0.32 15.15
C PHE A 55 27.02 1.02 14.71
N LEU A 56 25.71 1.27 14.91
CA LEU A 56 25.18 2.61 14.64
C LEU A 56 25.43 3.62 15.77
N LEU A 57 25.68 3.18 17.01
CA LEU A 57 25.83 4.10 18.16
C LEU A 57 27.28 4.45 18.54
N MET A 58 28.26 3.54 18.39
CA MET A 58 29.67 3.77 18.74
C MET A 58 30.56 2.79 17.95
N ASN A 59 31.43 3.30 17.06
CA ASN A 59 32.73 2.74 16.61
C ASN A 59 32.89 1.24 16.17
N PHE A 60 33.45 1.08 14.95
CA PHE A 60 33.81 -0.07 14.09
C PHE A 60 32.87 -1.19 13.56
N VAL A 61 32.89 -1.36 12.22
CA VAL A 61 32.53 -2.59 11.48
C VAL A 61 33.47 -3.68 11.97
N VAL A 62 32.96 -4.72 12.62
CA VAL A 62 33.75 -5.92 12.92
C VAL A 62 33.04 -7.11 12.31
N LEU A 63 33.70 -7.72 11.33
CA LEU A 63 33.25 -8.86 10.53
C LEU A 63 33.50 -10.21 11.24
N ASP A 64 33.18 -10.41 12.52
CA ASP A 64 33.39 -11.74 13.14
C ASP A 64 32.44 -12.05 14.33
N SER A 65 31.71 -13.16 14.21
CA SER A 65 30.78 -13.70 15.20
C SER A 65 31.41 -14.04 16.54
N SER A 66 32.73 -14.29 16.58
CA SER A 66 33.45 -14.59 17.83
C SER A 66 33.83 -13.34 18.62
N LYS A 67 33.71 -12.14 18.02
CA LYS A 67 34.22 -10.88 18.58
C LYS A 67 33.15 -9.84 18.88
N ASN A 68 31.95 -9.94 18.31
CA ASN A 68 30.91 -8.93 18.48
C ASN A 68 29.94 -9.29 19.62
N LYS A 69 30.37 -8.92 20.82
CA LYS A 69 29.63 -9.07 22.06
C LYS A 69 29.08 -7.71 22.51
N ASP A 70 27.93 -7.71 23.16
CA ASP A 70 27.46 -6.51 23.86
C ASP A 70 28.39 -6.18 25.05
N ILE A 71 28.09 -5.09 25.76
CA ILE A 71 28.86 -4.68 26.95
C ILE A 71 28.83 -5.74 28.08
N SER A 72 27.90 -6.68 28.03
CA SER A 72 27.72 -7.79 28.98
C SER A 72 28.49 -9.05 28.57
N GLY A 73 29.01 -9.10 27.33
CA GLY A 73 29.70 -10.27 26.78
C GLY A 73 28.81 -11.20 25.94
N ASP A 74 27.55 -10.82 25.69
CA ASP A 74 26.58 -11.61 24.95
C ASP A 74 26.66 -11.37 23.44
N LEU A 75 26.53 -12.44 22.65
CA LEU A 75 26.60 -12.35 21.19
C LEU A 75 25.42 -11.59 20.60
N LEU A 76 25.70 -10.74 19.61
CA LEU A 76 24.68 -9.97 18.91
C LEU A 76 24.24 -10.65 17.59
N PRO A 77 23.00 -10.40 17.13
CA PRO A 77 22.54 -10.92 15.84
C PRO A 77 23.35 -10.40 14.65
N ASN A 78 23.49 -11.25 13.63
CA ASN A 78 24.11 -10.89 12.35
C ASN A 78 23.23 -9.91 11.58
N LEU A 79 23.85 -8.94 10.90
CA LEU A 79 23.20 -8.03 9.95
C LEU A 79 23.87 -8.15 8.58
N ILE A 80 23.19 -8.72 7.60
CA ILE A 80 23.74 -8.89 6.25
C ILE A 80 23.18 -7.79 5.34
N TYR A 81 24.05 -6.94 4.82
CA TYR A 81 23.73 -5.96 3.79
C TYR A 81 23.89 -6.58 2.40
N VAL A 82 22.88 -6.43 1.57
CA VAL A 82 22.87 -6.92 0.18
C VAL A 82 22.41 -5.81 -0.74
N SER A 83 23.28 -5.42 -1.67
CA SER A 83 22.93 -4.69 -2.88
C SER A 83 23.04 -5.67 -4.04
N ARG A 84 21.91 -6.05 -4.63
CA ARG A 84 21.87 -6.94 -5.81
C ARG A 84 22.53 -6.29 -7.02
N GLN A 85 23.06 -7.07 -7.94
CA GLN A 85 23.51 -6.53 -9.22
C GLN A 85 22.36 -5.88 -9.98
N LYS A 86 22.65 -4.75 -10.63
CA LYS A 86 21.78 -4.14 -11.63
C LYS A 86 22.53 -3.93 -12.93
N SER A 87 21.82 -4.13 -14.03
CA SER A 87 22.30 -3.88 -15.38
C SER A 87 21.18 -3.22 -16.18
N VAL A 88 21.54 -2.31 -17.07
CA VAL A 88 20.60 -1.69 -18.02
C VAL A 88 19.92 -2.70 -18.95
N ASN A 89 20.50 -3.88 -19.10
CA ASN A 89 20.01 -4.94 -19.97
C ASN A 89 19.07 -5.94 -19.26
N SER A 90 18.87 -5.82 -17.94
CA SER A 90 18.05 -6.76 -17.17
C SER A 90 16.95 -6.05 -16.39
N HIS A 91 15.72 -6.52 -16.54
CA HIS A 91 14.59 -6.00 -15.78
C HIS A 91 14.65 -6.49 -14.33
N HIS A 92 14.67 -5.56 -13.38
CA HIS A 92 14.96 -5.88 -11.99
C HIS A 92 13.73 -6.14 -11.10
N ASN A 93 12.50 -6.08 -11.61
CA ASN A 93 11.27 -6.43 -10.87
C ASN A 93 11.09 -5.71 -9.52
N PHE A 94 11.52 -4.44 -9.42
CA PHE A 94 11.35 -3.55 -8.24
C PHE A 94 11.57 -4.26 -6.88
N LYS A 95 10.60 -4.16 -5.95
CA LYS A 95 10.66 -4.72 -4.59
C LYS A 95 10.67 -6.25 -4.61
N THR A 96 9.85 -6.87 -5.44
CA THR A 96 9.73 -8.33 -5.54
C THR A 96 11.06 -8.99 -5.92
N GLY A 97 11.77 -8.44 -6.89
CA GLY A 97 13.10 -8.95 -7.26
C GLY A 97 14.12 -8.80 -6.14
N ALA A 98 14.02 -7.73 -5.33
CA ALA A 98 14.93 -7.55 -4.19
C ALA A 98 14.64 -8.59 -3.09
N LEU A 99 13.35 -8.85 -2.80
CA LEU A 99 12.94 -9.90 -1.87
C LEU A 99 13.40 -11.29 -2.33
N ASN A 100 13.30 -11.59 -3.64
CA ASN A 100 13.78 -12.86 -4.19
C ASN A 100 15.30 -13.00 -4.10
N THR A 101 16.06 -11.93 -4.39
CA THR A 101 17.52 -11.94 -4.16
C THR A 101 17.86 -12.16 -2.69
N LEU A 102 17.20 -11.46 -1.76
CA LEU A 102 17.40 -11.65 -0.32
C LEU A 102 17.05 -13.08 0.12
N LEU A 103 16.00 -13.67 -0.43
CA LEU A 103 15.59 -15.04 -0.12
C LEU A 103 16.68 -16.05 -0.51
N ARG A 104 17.27 -15.88 -1.69
CA ARG A 104 18.37 -16.72 -2.20
C ARG A 104 19.65 -16.52 -1.40
N VAL A 105 20.11 -15.29 -1.21
CA VAL A 105 21.32 -14.99 -0.41
C VAL A 105 21.16 -15.50 1.02
N SER A 106 19.98 -15.33 1.62
CA SER A 106 19.71 -15.85 2.96
C SER A 106 19.82 -17.39 3.01
N ALA A 107 19.40 -18.10 1.96
CA ALA A 107 19.54 -19.56 1.89
C ALA A 107 21.00 -20.04 1.85
N THR A 108 21.90 -19.28 1.22
CA THR A 108 23.33 -19.67 1.17
C THR A 108 24.04 -19.43 2.49
N MET A 109 23.56 -18.48 3.30
CA MET A 109 24.25 -18.03 4.52
C MET A 109 23.71 -18.64 5.81
N THR A 110 22.40 -18.56 6.03
CA THR A 110 21.77 -18.95 7.31
C THR A 110 20.63 -19.94 7.14
N ASN A 111 20.04 -19.97 5.95
CA ASN A 111 18.88 -20.77 5.56
C ASN A 111 17.76 -20.85 6.61
N ALA A 112 17.47 -19.72 7.28
CA ALA A 112 16.47 -19.69 8.35
C ALA A 112 15.09 -20.17 7.84
N PRO A 113 14.40 -21.07 8.57
CA PRO A 113 13.13 -21.66 8.13
C PRO A 113 11.96 -20.67 8.22
N ILE A 114 12.11 -19.58 8.98
CA ILE A 114 11.09 -18.53 9.14
C ILE A 114 11.67 -17.21 8.65
N ILE A 115 10.86 -16.46 7.91
CA ILE A 115 11.26 -15.21 7.26
C ILE A 115 10.24 -14.14 7.62
N LEU A 116 10.72 -13.04 8.19
CA LEU A 116 9.91 -11.85 8.45
C LEU A 116 10.14 -10.82 7.34
N THR A 117 9.08 -10.30 6.74
CA THR A 117 9.16 -9.14 5.85
C THR A 117 8.74 -7.85 6.56
N LEU A 118 9.55 -6.81 6.42
CA LEU A 118 9.30 -5.46 6.94
C LEU A 118 9.69 -4.42 5.89
N ASP A 119 8.90 -3.36 5.80
CA ASP A 119 9.26 -2.16 5.05
C ASP A 119 10.11 -1.21 5.89
N CYS A 120 10.84 -0.31 5.24
CA CYS A 120 11.77 0.61 5.91
C CYS A 120 11.10 1.61 6.86
N ASP A 121 9.80 1.84 6.69
CA ASP A 121 8.95 2.66 7.56
C ASP A 121 8.21 1.83 8.61
N THR A 122 8.42 0.51 8.64
CA THR A 122 7.78 -0.39 9.61
C THR A 122 8.78 -0.82 10.67
N TYR A 123 8.49 -0.51 11.94
CA TYR A 123 9.33 -0.90 13.07
C TYR A 123 8.64 -1.90 13.99
N SER A 124 9.45 -2.79 14.56
CA SER A 124 8.99 -3.72 15.59
C SER A 124 8.71 -2.98 16.90
N ASN A 125 7.57 -3.29 17.52
CA ASN A 125 7.09 -2.61 18.72
C ASN A 125 6.84 -3.55 19.90
N ASP A 126 6.44 -4.81 19.66
CA ASP A 126 6.29 -5.82 20.72
C ASP A 126 7.43 -6.86 20.61
N PRO A 127 8.36 -6.94 21.59
CA PRO A 127 9.44 -7.92 21.57
C PRO A 127 8.93 -9.37 21.68
N GLN A 128 7.67 -9.59 22.09
CA GLN A 128 7.05 -10.91 22.14
C GLN A 128 6.53 -11.38 20.77
N THR A 129 6.60 -10.53 19.73
CA THR A 129 6.07 -10.85 18.39
C THR A 129 6.66 -12.14 17.80
N PRO A 130 7.98 -12.39 17.84
CA PRO A 130 8.53 -13.64 17.31
C PRO A 130 8.02 -14.87 18.07
N ALA A 131 7.91 -14.80 19.40
CA ALA A 131 7.37 -15.89 20.21
C ALA A 131 5.90 -16.18 19.84
N ARG A 132 5.08 -15.14 19.63
CA ARG A 132 3.69 -15.30 19.16
C ARG A 132 3.60 -15.98 17.80
N ALA A 133 4.47 -15.59 16.86
CA ALA A 133 4.51 -16.23 15.53
C ALA A 133 4.90 -17.71 15.65
N LEU A 134 5.90 -18.03 16.48
CA LEU A 134 6.32 -19.41 16.75
C LEU A 134 5.20 -20.24 17.36
N CYS A 135 4.36 -19.71 18.24
CA CYS A 135 3.21 -20.44 18.79
C CYS A 135 2.29 -21.02 17.71
N TYR A 136 2.07 -20.31 16.60
CA TYR A 136 1.25 -20.81 15.50
C TYR A 136 2.00 -21.80 14.60
N PHE A 137 3.26 -21.51 14.27
CA PHE A 137 4.06 -22.41 13.42
C PHE A 137 4.38 -23.74 14.08
N LEU A 138 4.51 -23.76 15.40
CA LEU A 138 4.78 -24.96 16.18
C LEU A 138 3.50 -25.70 16.62
N ASP A 139 2.31 -25.23 16.24
CA ASP A 139 1.06 -25.95 16.50
C ASP A 139 0.91 -27.12 15.50
N PRO A 140 0.95 -28.39 15.95
CA PRO A 140 0.86 -29.56 15.06
C PRO A 140 -0.45 -29.62 14.26
N LYS A 141 -1.50 -28.91 14.70
CA LYS A 141 -2.78 -28.83 13.99
C LYS A 141 -2.74 -27.89 12.79
N LEU A 142 -1.86 -26.90 12.79
CA LEU A 142 -1.72 -25.88 11.76
C LEU A 142 -0.50 -26.12 10.84
N GLU A 143 0.52 -26.81 11.36
CA GLU A 143 1.85 -26.95 10.75
C GLU A 143 1.86 -27.39 9.27
N LYS A 144 0.98 -28.33 8.87
CA LYS A 144 1.07 -28.98 7.55
C LYS A 144 0.78 -28.06 6.35
N ASN A 145 0.01 -27.00 6.54
CA ASN A 145 -0.37 -26.10 5.45
C ASN A 145 -0.39 -24.61 5.85
N LEU A 146 0.05 -24.25 7.05
CA LEU A 146 0.25 -22.85 7.43
C LEU A 146 1.47 -22.28 6.71
N GLY A 147 1.24 -21.36 5.79
CA GLY A 147 2.28 -20.72 5.01
C GLY A 147 2.82 -19.42 5.64
N TYR A 148 1.94 -18.60 6.21
CA TYR A 148 2.34 -17.33 6.80
C TYR A 148 1.38 -16.80 7.87
N ILE A 149 1.90 -15.91 8.71
CA ILE A 149 1.17 -15.22 9.77
C ILE A 149 1.27 -13.73 9.50
N GLN A 150 0.13 -13.09 9.23
CA GLN A 150 0.04 -11.67 8.99
C GLN A 150 -0.36 -10.95 10.28
N PHE A 151 0.41 -9.93 10.66
CA PHE A 151 0.03 -9.00 11.72
C PHE A 151 -0.60 -7.74 11.10
N PRO A 152 -1.52 -7.06 11.81
CA PRO A 152 -2.12 -5.83 11.29
C PRO A 152 -1.07 -4.74 11.09
N GLN A 153 -1.15 -4.02 9.98
CA GLN A 153 -0.44 -2.75 9.87
C GLN A 153 -1.15 -1.71 10.73
N ARG A 154 -0.46 -1.23 11.75
CA ARG A 154 -0.89 -0.11 12.59
C ARG A 154 0.08 1.03 12.37
N PHE A 155 -0.35 2.26 12.50
CA PHE A 155 0.51 3.40 12.18
C PHE A 155 0.71 4.33 13.37
N ARG A 156 1.86 5.01 13.43
CA ARG A 156 2.04 6.17 14.32
C ARG A 156 1.93 7.47 13.54
N GLY A 157 1.76 8.56 14.29
CA GLY A 157 1.66 9.90 13.71
C GLY A 157 0.35 10.16 12.97
N VAL A 158 -0.63 9.26 13.03
CA VAL A 158 -1.97 9.47 12.45
C VAL A 158 -2.61 10.70 13.09
N SER A 159 -3.19 11.57 12.26
CA SER A 159 -3.97 12.72 12.73
C SER A 159 -5.13 12.29 13.63
N LYS A 160 -5.61 13.20 14.49
CA LYS A 160 -6.56 12.89 15.58
C LYS A 160 -7.80 12.08 15.14
N HIS A 161 -8.33 12.38 13.97
CA HIS A 161 -9.50 11.73 13.37
C HIS A 161 -9.17 11.14 12.00
N ASP A 162 -7.89 10.87 11.72
CA ASP A 162 -7.42 10.21 10.50
C ASP A 162 -8.02 10.81 9.22
N ILE A 163 -7.70 12.09 8.97
CA ILE A 163 -8.30 12.87 7.90
C ILE A 163 -8.24 12.21 6.51
N TYR A 164 -7.21 11.41 6.26
CA TYR A 164 -6.99 10.71 4.99
C TYR A 164 -7.39 9.23 5.01
N GLY A 165 -7.99 8.74 6.10
CA GLY A 165 -8.33 7.33 6.28
C GLY A 165 -7.10 6.43 6.07
N GLY A 166 -5.93 6.89 6.50
CA GLY A 166 -4.63 6.28 6.25
C GLY A 166 -4.45 4.96 6.96
N GLU A 167 -5.19 4.72 8.05
CA GLU A 167 -5.16 3.41 8.72
C GLU A 167 -5.88 2.30 7.93
N LEU A 168 -6.66 2.62 6.89
CA LEU A 168 -7.31 1.64 6.00
C LEU A 168 -7.93 0.46 6.77
N LYS A 169 -8.76 0.76 7.77
CA LYS A 169 -9.24 -0.21 8.78
C LYS A 169 -9.84 -1.47 8.17
N HIS A 170 -10.57 -1.33 7.07
CA HIS A 170 -11.10 -2.46 6.31
C HIS A 170 -10.02 -3.41 5.81
N LEU A 171 -8.94 -2.89 5.21
CA LEU A 171 -7.86 -3.70 4.68
C LEU A 171 -6.99 -4.34 5.77
N PHE A 172 -6.63 -3.60 6.81
CA PHE A 172 -5.61 -4.03 7.78
C PHE A 172 -6.15 -4.62 9.08
N LEU A 173 -7.45 -4.48 9.36
CA LEU A 173 -8.02 -4.92 10.64
C LEU A 173 -9.34 -5.68 10.49
N ILE A 174 -10.35 -5.08 9.83
CA ILE A 174 -11.72 -5.60 9.83
C ILE A 174 -11.84 -6.83 8.92
N ASN A 175 -11.50 -6.72 7.63
CA ASN A 175 -11.65 -7.83 6.69
C ASN A 175 -10.73 -9.02 7.00
N PRO A 176 -9.45 -8.83 7.41
CA PRO A 176 -8.59 -9.94 7.81
C PRO A 176 -9.21 -10.87 8.86
N LEU A 177 -10.00 -10.33 9.81
CA LEU A 177 -10.69 -11.15 10.82
C LEU A 177 -11.72 -12.10 10.19
N GLY A 178 -12.46 -11.63 9.19
CA GLY A 178 -13.41 -12.47 8.45
C GLY A 178 -12.71 -13.50 7.57
N MET A 179 -11.63 -13.10 6.89
CA MET A 179 -10.83 -14.00 6.05
C MET A 179 -10.11 -15.09 6.86
N ASP A 180 -9.76 -14.82 8.12
CA ASP A 180 -9.14 -15.79 9.03
C ASP A 180 -10.06 -16.97 9.36
N GLY A 181 -11.39 -16.75 9.34
CA GLY A 181 -12.40 -17.81 9.42
C GLY A 181 -12.47 -18.72 8.19
N LEU A 182 -11.80 -18.34 7.08
CA LEU A 182 -11.74 -19.10 5.83
C LEU A 182 -10.35 -19.74 5.67
N LEU A 183 -9.51 -19.19 4.80
CA LEU A 183 -8.15 -19.70 4.54
C LEU A 183 -7.05 -18.81 5.14
N GLY A 184 -7.40 -17.69 5.78
CA GLY A 184 -6.44 -16.72 6.33
C GLY A 184 -6.41 -15.38 5.58
N PRO A 185 -5.86 -14.33 6.19
CA PRO A 185 -5.77 -13.00 5.56
C PRO A 185 -4.81 -13.01 4.36
N ASN A 186 -4.94 -12.03 3.47
CA ASN A 186 -3.94 -11.78 2.44
C ASN A 186 -2.62 -11.23 3.01
N TYR A 187 -1.54 -11.40 2.26
CA TYR A 187 -0.28 -10.71 2.52
C TYR A 187 -0.37 -9.25 2.08
N VAL A 188 0.02 -8.32 2.96
CA VAL A 188 -0.07 -6.87 2.72
C VAL A 188 1.29 -6.14 2.76
N GLY A 189 2.39 -6.87 2.54
CA GLY A 189 3.69 -6.26 2.20
C GLY A 189 4.68 -6.07 3.36
N ALA A 190 4.21 -6.06 4.61
CA ALA A 190 5.03 -5.93 5.82
C ALA A 190 4.36 -6.57 7.04
N GLY A 191 5.14 -6.86 8.08
CA GLY A 191 4.66 -7.43 9.34
C GLY A 191 4.17 -8.87 9.19
N CYS A 192 4.78 -9.62 8.27
CA CYS A 192 4.36 -10.96 7.91
C CYS A 192 5.51 -11.96 8.12
N PHE A 193 5.25 -13.03 8.87
CA PHE A 193 6.18 -14.14 9.02
C PHE A 193 5.77 -15.26 8.06
N PHE A 194 6.69 -15.72 7.22
CA PHE A 194 6.52 -16.85 6.31
C PHE A 194 7.33 -18.04 6.81
N VAL A 195 6.83 -19.26 6.64
CA VAL A 195 7.72 -20.43 6.58
C VAL A 195 8.37 -20.47 5.20
N ARG A 196 9.70 -20.56 5.15
CA ARG A 196 10.51 -20.51 3.91
C ARG A 196 10.00 -21.47 2.84
N ARG A 197 9.45 -22.63 3.24
CA ARG A 197 8.91 -23.66 2.35
C ARG A 197 7.85 -23.14 1.37
N VAL A 198 7.10 -22.09 1.69
CA VAL A 198 6.07 -21.51 0.79
C VAL A 198 6.64 -21.00 -0.52
N PHE A 199 7.91 -20.61 -0.52
CA PHE A 199 8.58 -20.07 -1.71
C PHE A 199 9.06 -21.16 -2.67
N PHE A 200 8.76 -22.43 -2.38
CA PHE A 200 9.19 -23.60 -3.16
C PHE A 200 7.99 -24.45 -3.59
N GLY A 201 6.89 -23.79 -3.97
CA GLY A 201 5.64 -24.41 -4.44
C GLY A 201 4.63 -24.72 -3.34
N GLY A 202 3.50 -25.31 -3.72
CA GLY A 202 2.41 -25.68 -2.81
C GLY A 202 2.83 -26.64 -1.69
N PRO A 203 2.03 -26.75 -0.62
CA PRO A 203 2.35 -27.60 0.54
C PRO A 203 2.51 -29.07 0.14
N TYR A 204 1.76 -29.53 -0.87
CA TYR A 204 1.79 -30.91 -1.40
C TYR A 204 2.51 -31.05 -2.74
N SER A 205 3.08 -29.98 -3.28
CA SER A 205 3.73 -29.95 -4.60
C SER A 205 5.04 -29.17 -4.52
N TYR A 206 6.08 -29.82 -3.99
CA TYR A 206 7.41 -29.22 -3.86
C TYR A 206 8.05 -28.98 -5.23
N GLU A 207 8.60 -27.78 -5.42
CA GLU A 207 9.38 -27.41 -6.59
C GLU A 207 10.83 -27.19 -6.13
N ALA A 208 11.72 -28.10 -6.52
CA ALA A 208 13.13 -27.99 -6.19
C ALA A 208 13.78 -26.80 -6.91
N PRO A 209 14.65 -26.02 -6.22
CA PRO A 209 15.47 -25.02 -6.89
C PRO A 209 16.56 -25.68 -7.73
N GLU A 210 17.09 -24.90 -8.68
CA GLU A 210 18.22 -25.25 -9.53
C GLU A 210 19.48 -25.65 -8.77
N LEU A 211 19.73 -25.03 -7.61
CA LEU A 211 20.85 -25.35 -6.72
C LEU A 211 20.34 -25.98 -5.44
N SER A 212 20.82 -27.19 -5.12
CA SER A 212 20.42 -27.93 -3.91
C SER A 212 20.67 -27.14 -2.61
N GLN A 213 21.67 -26.27 -2.61
CA GLN A 213 22.03 -25.37 -1.51
C GLN A 213 20.95 -24.32 -1.21
N LEU A 214 20.07 -24.03 -2.17
CA LEU A 214 18.93 -23.13 -1.97
C LEU A 214 17.69 -23.85 -1.41
N SER A 215 17.73 -25.18 -1.27
CA SER A 215 16.61 -25.95 -0.73
C SER A 215 16.27 -25.48 0.68
N PRO A 216 14.98 -25.35 1.05
CA PRO A 216 14.57 -25.00 2.41
C PRO A 216 15.00 -26.05 3.46
N SER A 217 15.38 -27.27 3.03
CA SER A 217 15.90 -28.32 3.90
C SER A 217 17.43 -28.42 3.94
N HIS A 218 18.15 -27.59 3.18
CA HIS A 218 19.61 -27.60 3.18
C HIS A 218 20.16 -27.05 4.51
N VAL A 219 21.15 -27.71 5.08
CA VAL A 219 21.85 -27.23 6.29
C VAL A 219 23.14 -26.56 5.86
N VAL A 220 23.31 -25.29 6.24
CA VAL A 220 24.54 -24.55 5.98
C VAL A 220 25.58 -24.92 7.04
N GLU A 221 26.55 -25.75 6.66
CA GLU A 221 27.60 -26.24 7.57
C GLU A 221 28.80 -25.28 7.70
N ARG A 222 28.99 -24.42 6.69
CA ARG A 222 30.13 -23.50 6.63
C ARG A 222 29.79 -22.16 7.29
N PRO A 223 30.77 -21.47 7.90
CA PRO A 223 30.57 -20.10 8.38
C PRO A 223 30.12 -19.16 7.27
N ILE A 224 29.29 -18.16 7.59
CA ILE A 224 28.71 -17.19 6.64
C ILE A 224 29.78 -16.47 5.79
N GLN A 225 31.00 -16.33 6.34
CA GLN A 225 32.11 -15.62 5.72
C GLN A 225 33.11 -16.53 5.01
N SER A 226 32.84 -17.83 4.93
CA SER A 226 33.68 -18.70 4.13
C SER A 226 33.61 -18.28 2.67
N GLN A 227 34.73 -18.43 1.95
CA GLN A 227 34.79 -18.06 0.54
C GLN A 227 33.71 -18.80 -0.27
N GLU A 228 33.49 -20.09 0.04
CA GLU A 228 32.45 -20.93 -0.58
C GLU A 228 31.04 -20.32 -0.44
N VAL A 229 30.68 -19.86 0.76
CA VAL A 229 29.36 -19.26 1.03
C VAL A 229 29.22 -17.89 0.36
N LEU A 230 30.27 -17.08 0.40
CA LEU A 230 30.29 -15.76 -0.22
C LEU A 230 30.20 -15.87 -1.75
N ASP A 231 30.99 -16.73 -2.38
CA ASP A 231 30.97 -16.94 -3.84
C ASP A 231 29.58 -17.36 -4.32
N LEU A 232 28.95 -18.30 -3.60
CA LEU A 232 27.58 -18.72 -3.88
C LEU A 232 26.58 -17.57 -3.67
N ALA A 233 26.73 -16.78 -2.60
CA ALA A 233 25.88 -15.62 -2.35
C ALA A 233 25.98 -14.56 -3.46
N TYR A 234 27.20 -14.29 -3.95
CA TYR A 234 27.43 -13.38 -5.08
C TYR A 234 26.79 -13.90 -6.37
N LEU A 235 26.93 -15.21 -6.65
CA LEU A 235 26.31 -15.86 -7.81
C LEU A 235 24.78 -15.72 -7.79
N VAL A 236 24.12 -16.06 -6.67
CA VAL A 236 22.65 -16.05 -6.60
C VAL A 236 22.05 -14.63 -6.52
N ALA A 237 22.89 -13.63 -6.30
CA ALA A 237 22.52 -12.21 -6.31
C ALA A 237 22.75 -11.51 -7.66
N SER A 238 23.25 -12.23 -8.68
CA SER A 238 23.46 -11.67 -10.01
C SER A 238 22.15 -11.29 -10.69
N CYS A 239 22.20 -10.35 -11.64
CA CYS A 239 21.01 -9.83 -12.32
C CYS A 239 20.47 -10.77 -13.41
N ASP A 240 21.26 -11.77 -13.81
CA ASP A 240 20.94 -12.76 -14.84
C ASP A 240 20.60 -14.13 -14.25
N TYR A 241 20.76 -14.32 -12.94
CA TYR A 241 20.47 -15.59 -12.25
C TYR A 241 19.07 -16.12 -12.58
N GLU A 242 18.09 -15.21 -12.70
CA GLU A 242 16.69 -15.60 -12.86
C GLU A 242 16.30 -15.98 -14.29
N ASN A 243 17.12 -15.67 -15.30
CA ASN A 243 16.75 -15.73 -16.73
C ASN A 243 16.26 -17.11 -17.19
N ASN A 244 16.80 -18.20 -16.64
CA ASN A 244 16.45 -19.57 -16.99
C ASN A 244 15.99 -20.39 -15.78
N THR A 245 15.42 -19.72 -14.79
CA THR A 245 14.96 -20.36 -13.55
C THR A 245 13.45 -20.19 -13.39
N LYS A 246 12.91 -20.81 -12.34
CA LYS A 246 11.49 -20.69 -11.97
C LYS A 246 11.22 -19.53 -11.00
N TRP A 247 12.23 -18.74 -10.65
CA TRP A 247 12.12 -17.61 -9.71
C TRP A 247 11.17 -16.53 -10.22
N GLY A 248 10.34 -16.01 -9.33
CA GLY A 248 9.30 -15.05 -9.67
C GLY A 248 8.04 -15.66 -10.29
N LEU A 249 8.11 -16.87 -10.85
CA LEU A 249 6.97 -17.53 -11.50
C LEU A 249 6.35 -18.62 -10.61
N LYS A 250 7.19 -19.60 -10.21
CA LYS A 250 6.82 -20.68 -9.28
C LYS A 250 7.56 -20.57 -7.96
N LEU A 251 8.84 -20.19 -7.98
CA LEU A 251 9.67 -20.02 -6.80
C LEU A 251 9.66 -18.55 -6.33
N GLY A 252 9.84 -18.33 -5.02
CA GLY A 252 9.92 -16.99 -4.44
C GLY A 252 8.61 -16.21 -4.42
N PHE A 253 8.74 -14.91 -4.17
CA PHE A 253 7.68 -13.92 -4.34
C PHE A 253 7.32 -13.80 -5.82
N LYS A 254 6.02 -13.65 -6.11
CA LYS A 254 5.49 -13.82 -7.47
C LYS A 254 5.52 -12.49 -8.24
N TYR A 255 6.06 -12.53 -9.46
CA TYR A 255 6.06 -11.42 -10.42
C TYR A 255 4.75 -11.33 -11.19
N GLY A 256 4.48 -10.18 -11.79
CA GLY A 256 3.35 -9.96 -12.70
C GLY A 256 2.28 -8.98 -12.22
N SER A 257 2.52 -8.30 -11.10
CA SER A 257 1.66 -7.19 -10.64
C SER A 257 2.47 -6.17 -9.84
N LEU A 258 2.06 -4.89 -9.91
CA LEU A 258 2.57 -3.81 -9.05
C LEU A 258 2.16 -3.94 -7.57
N VAL A 259 1.19 -4.81 -7.24
CA VAL A 259 0.84 -5.19 -5.86
C VAL A 259 1.34 -6.61 -5.59
N GLU A 260 2.67 -6.74 -5.53
CA GLU A 260 3.32 -8.05 -5.40
C GLU A 260 2.95 -8.78 -4.12
N ASP A 261 2.60 -8.02 -3.08
CA ASP A 261 2.19 -8.52 -1.78
C ASP A 261 0.85 -9.25 -1.87
N TYR A 262 -0.18 -8.55 -2.32
CA TYR A 262 -1.51 -9.09 -2.58
C TYR A 262 -1.41 -10.27 -3.54
N PHE A 263 -0.66 -10.12 -4.64
CA PHE A 263 -0.52 -11.17 -5.64
C PHE A 263 0.22 -12.40 -5.12
N THR A 264 1.31 -12.24 -4.36
CA THR A 264 2.04 -13.36 -3.75
C THR A 264 1.17 -14.08 -2.74
N GLY A 265 0.53 -13.37 -1.81
CA GLY A 265 -0.35 -13.99 -0.81
C GLY A 265 -1.51 -14.75 -1.45
N TYR A 266 -2.14 -14.17 -2.46
CA TYR A 266 -3.18 -14.81 -3.26
C TYR A 266 -2.69 -16.09 -3.96
N ARG A 267 -1.55 -16.01 -4.65
CA ARG A 267 -0.96 -17.15 -5.36
C ARG A 267 -0.56 -18.29 -4.42
N LEU A 268 -0.07 -17.98 -3.21
CA LEU A 268 0.22 -19.00 -2.20
C LEU A 268 -1.05 -19.73 -1.76
N GLN A 269 -2.16 -19.02 -1.55
CA GLN A 269 -3.43 -19.66 -1.21
C GLN A 269 -4.01 -20.47 -2.37
N LEU A 270 -3.90 -19.99 -3.61
CA LEU A 270 -4.23 -20.77 -4.81
C LEU A 270 -3.41 -22.08 -4.90
N GLU A 271 -2.19 -22.08 -4.39
CA GLU A 271 -1.31 -23.25 -4.33
C GLU A 271 -1.65 -24.18 -3.14
N GLY A 272 -2.60 -23.79 -2.28
CA GLY A 272 -3.12 -24.60 -1.17
C GLY A 272 -2.59 -24.22 0.22
N TRP A 273 -1.77 -23.16 0.33
CA TRP A 273 -1.32 -22.65 1.63
C TRP A 273 -2.44 -21.91 2.37
N ARG A 274 -2.42 -21.97 3.70
CA ARG A 274 -3.25 -21.17 4.59
C ARG A 274 -2.43 -20.07 5.24
N SER A 275 -3.10 -19.06 5.75
CA SER A 275 -2.50 -18.02 6.57
C SER A 275 -3.28 -17.82 7.87
N VAL A 276 -2.67 -17.10 8.82
CA VAL A 276 -3.30 -16.73 10.10
C VAL A 276 -3.20 -15.22 10.30
N PHE A 277 -4.25 -14.60 10.81
CA PHE A 277 -4.25 -13.21 11.26
C PHE A 277 -3.98 -13.11 12.76
N CYS A 278 -2.80 -12.62 13.14
CA CYS A 278 -2.45 -12.42 14.55
C CYS A 278 -2.58 -10.95 14.94
N ASN A 279 -3.62 -10.61 15.69
CA ASN A 279 -3.93 -9.24 16.14
C ASN A 279 -3.74 -9.07 17.67
N PRO A 280 -2.51 -8.93 18.17
CA PRO A 280 -2.27 -8.72 19.60
C PRO A 280 -2.80 -7.35 20.09
N LYS A 281 -3.11 -7.26 21.40
CA LYS A 281 -3.52 -6.00 22.03
C LYS A 281 -2.47 -4.90 21.84
N ARG A 282 -1.22 -5.19 22.21
CA ARG A 282 -0.06 -4.35 21.87
C ARG A 282 0.25 -4.54 20.40
N ALA A 283 0.36 -3.43 19.65
CA ALA A 283 0.76 -3.48 18.25
C ALA A 283 2.10 -4.20 18.10
N ALA A 284 2.15 -5.24 17.26
CA ALA A 284 3.40 -5.95 16.97
C ALA A 284 4.37 -5.08 16.19
N PHE A 285 3.84 -4.37 15.19
CA PHE A 285 4.56 -3.47 14.31
C PHE A 285 3.83 -2.14 14.23
N HIS A 286 4.58 -1.09 13.91
CA HIS A 286 4.02 0.20 13.54
C HIS A 286 4.69 0.71 12.26
N GLY A 287 3.87 1.25 11.35
CA GLY A 287 4.30 1.97 10.17
C GLY A 287 4.15 3.49 10.28
N ASP A 288 4.53 4.19 9.23
CA ASP A 288 4.23 5.61 9.02
C ASP A 288 3.12 5.78 7.96
N VAL A 289 2.22 6.75 8.19
CA VAL A 289 1.19 7.11 7.19
C VAL A 289 1.66 8.21 6.26
N PRO A 290 1.20 8.24 4.99
CA PRO A 290 1.35 9.42 4.17
C PRO A 290 0.60 10.61 4.79
N ILE A 291 1.29 11.74 4.94
CA ILE A 291 0.75 12.96 5.57
C ILE A 291 0.21 13.99 4.56
N THR A 292 0.29 13.71 3.27
CA THR A 292 -0.22 14.59 2.19
C THR A 292 -1.23 13.84 1.32
N LEU A 293 -2.26 14.54 0.83
CA LEU A 293 -3.29 13.93 -0.01
C LEU A 293 -2.72 13.32 -1.29
N LEU A 294 -1.81 14.05 -1.95
CA LEU A 294 -1.17 13.60 -3.19
C LEU A 294 -0.38 12.30 -2.99
N SER A 295 0.31 12.15 -1.85
CA SER A 295 1.03 10.91 -1.53
C SER A 295 0.07 9.73 -1.35
N VAL A 296 -1.08 9.94 -0.68
CA VAL A 296 -2.13 8.92 -0.57
C VAL A 296 -2.69 8.55 -1.95
N MET A 297 -2.93 9.55 -2.82
CA MET A 297 -3.43 9.31 -4.17
C MET A 297 -2.44 8.53 -5.03
N ASN A 298 -1.15 8.90 -5.01
CA ASN A 298 -0.12 8.18 -5.77
C ASN A 298 0.04 6.73 -5.29
N GLN A 299 -0.02 6.49 -3.98
CA GLN A 299 0.02 5.13 -3.43
C GLN A 299 -1.18 4.30 -3.90
N THR A 300 -2.39 4.82 -3.71
CA THR A 300 -3.63 4.09 -4.07
C THR A 300 -3.82 3.94 -5.59
N LYS A 301 -3.29 4.87 -6.40
CA LYS A 301 -3.22 4.74 -7.87
C LYS A 301 -2.36 3.54 -8.27
N ARG A 302 -1.16 3.40 -7.69
CA ARG A 302 -0.28 2.24 -7.94
C ARG A 302 -0.96 0.93 -7.55
N TRP A 303 -1.64 0.92 -6.41
CA TRP A 303 -2.44 -0.24 -6.02
C TRP A 303 -3.53 -0.55 -7.03
N GLY A 304 -4.28 0.46 -7.48
CA GLY A 304 -5.32 0.27 -8.48
C GLY A 304 -4.81 -0.36 -9.77
N ILE A 305 -3.67 0.11 -10.30
CA ILE A 305 -3.03 -0.49 -11.49
C ILE A 305 -2.68 -1.95 -11.22
N GLY A 306 -1.99 -2.24 -10.11
CA GLY A 306 -1.61 -3.60 -9.76
C GLY A 306 -2.80 -4.55 -9.60
N LEU A 307 -3.88 -4.08 -8.98
CA LEU A 307 -5.10 -4.84 -8.77
C LEU A 307 -5.79 -5.17 -10.10
N LEU A 308 -5.79 -4.23 -11.07
CA LEU A 308 -6.26 -4.49 -12.43
C LEU A 308 -5.37 -5.51 -13.16
N GLU A 309 -4.05 -5.45 -12.99
CA GLU A 309 -3.14 -6.47 -13.54
C GLU A 309 -3.51 -7.86 -13.03
N VAL A 310 -3.86 -8.01 -11.74
CA VAL A 310 -4.34 -9.30 -11.21
C VAL A 310 -5.72 -9.65 -11.79
N ASN A 311 -6.65 -8.70 -11.84
CA ASN A 311 -8.01 -8.92 -12.33
C ASN A 311 -8.04 -9.40 -13.79
N PHE A 312 -7.21 -8.81 -14.65
CA PHE A 312 -7.10 -9.17 -16.07
C PHE A 312 -6.02 -10.23 -16.36
N SER A 313 -5.39 -10.81 -15.33
CA SER A 313 -4.49 -11.94 -15.51
C SER A 313 -5.23 -13.27 -15.65
N LYS A 314 -4.51 -14.33 -16.05
CA LYS A 314 -5.00 -15.72 -15.99
C LYS A 314 -5.39 -16.19 -14.57
N TYR A 315 -5.03 -15.43 -13.54
CA TYR A 315 -5.33 -15.72 -12.13
C TYR A 315 -6.50 -14.90 -11.60
N ASN A 316 -7.39 -14.38 -12.45
CA ASN A 316 -8.57 -13.62 -12.03
C ASN A 316 -9.28 -14.24 -10.80
N PRO A 317 -9.53 -13.47 -9.71
CA PRO A 317 -10.14 -14.01 -8.49
C PRO A 317 -11.56 -14.56 -8.64
N ILE A 318 -12.37 -14.04 -9.57
CA ILE A 318 -13.76 -14.48 -9.78
C ILE A 318 -13.81 -15.83 -10.51
N THR A 319 -12.91 -16.07 -11.46
CA THR A 319 -12.88 -17.32 -12.22
C THR A 319 -11.90 -18.32 -11.62
N TYR A 320 -10.60 -18.01 -11.66
CA TYR A 320 -9.55 -18.87 -11.15
C TYR A 320 -9.61 -18.95 -9.62
N GLY A 321 -9.79 -17.82 -8.91
CA GLY A 321 -9.87 -17.80 -7.46
C GLY A 321 -11.02 -18.66 -6.92
N VAL A 322 -12.25 -18.39 -7.35
CA VAL A 322 -13.44 -19.17 -6.93
C VAL A 322 -13.25 -20.67 -7.19
N ARG A 323 -12.62 -21.05 -8.31
CA ARG A 323 -12.36 -22.46 -8.64
C ARG A 323 -11.39 -23.13 -7.67
N PHE A 324 -10.33 -22.46 -7.24
CA PHE A 324 -9.22 -23.09 -6.50
C PHE A 324 -9.26 -22.86 -4.99
N ILE A 325 -9.78 -21.71 -4.53
CA ILE A 325 -9.86 -21.36 -3.09
C ILE A 325 -11.31 -21.22 -2.60
N GLY A 326 -12.29 -21.58 -3.44
CA GLY A 326 -13.71 -21.56 -3.11
C GLY A 326 -14.36 -20.19 -3.27
N LEU A 327 -15.70 -20.18 -3.27
CA LEU A 327 -16.50 -18.99 -3.57
C LEU A 327 -16.21 -17.82 -2.63
N LEU A 328 -16.32 -18.03 -1.32
CA LEU A 328 -16.20 -16.95 -0.33
C LEU A 328 -14.81 -16.31 -0.34
N MET A 329 -13.76 -17.14 -0.45
CA MET A 329 -12.39 -16.63 -0.48
C MET A 329 -12.05 -15.98 -1.82
N GLY A 330 -12.47 -16.59 -2.93
CA GLY A 330 -12.33 -16.01 -4.27
C GLY A 330 -12.99 -14.64 -4.36
N LEU A 331 -14.20 -14.48 -3.80
CA LEU A 331 -14.90 -13.19 -3.73
C LEU A 331 -14.23 -12.19 -2.78
N SER A 332 -13.62 -12.64 -1.69
CA SER A 332 -12.86 -11.77 -0.77
C SER A 332 -11.66 -11.14 -1.49
N TYR A 333 -10.90 -11.93 -2.26
CA TYR A 333 -9.85 -11.41 -3.13
C TYR A 333 -10.43 -10.55 -4.27
N ALA A 334 -11.52 -10.99 -4.91
CA ALA A 334 -12.17 -10.23 -5.98
C ALA A 334 -12.61 -8.83 -5.54
N ASN A 335 -13.09 -8.69 -4.29
CA ASN A 335 -13.46 -7.40 -3.72
C ASN A 335 -12.28 -6.42 -3.78
N TYR A 336 -11.07 -6.84 -3.35
CA TYR A 336 -9.87 -6.01 -3.44
C TYR A 336 -9.44 -5.79 -4.89
N ALA A 337 -9.35 -6.85 -5.70
CA ALA A 337 -8.97 -6.76 -7.11
C ALA A 337 -9.91 -5.86 -7.95
N SER A 338 -11.12 -5.60 -7.45
CA SER A 338 -12.12 -4.80 -8.15
C SER A 338 -12.20 -3.35 -7.67
N TRP A 339 -11.34 -2.92 -6.74
CA TRP A 339 -11.33 -1.55 -6.24
C TRP A 339 -11.38 -0.48 -7.34
N PRO A 340 -10.60 -0.58 -8.43
CA PRO A 340 -10.59 0.45 -9.46
C PRO A 340 -11.92 0.61 -10.20
N PHE A 341 -12.75 -0.43 -10.28
CA PHE A 341 -14.04 -0.36 -10.93
C PHE A 341 -15.04 0.51 -10.18
N TRP A 342 -14.86 0.77 -8.87
CA TRP A 342 -15.68 1.72 -8.13
C TRP A 342 -15.60 3.15 -8.67
N SER A 343 -14.53 3.50 -9.40
CA SER A 343 -14.41 4.81 -10.04
C SER A 343 -15.56 5.08 -11.03
N ILE A 344 -16.06 4.06 -11.73
CA ILE A 344 -17.12 4.20 -12.73
C ILE A 344 -18.45 4.63 -12.08
N PRO A 345 -19.07 3.86 -11.16
CA PRO A 345 -20.31 4.27 -10.54
C PRO A 345 -20.13 5.55 -9.72
N VAL A 346 -19.01 5.74 -9.01
CA VAL A 346 -18.80 6.97 -8.23
C VAL A 346 -18.77 8.21 -9.12
N ILE A 347 -18.09 8.17 -10.27
CA ILE A 347 -18.10 9.31 -11.20
C ILE A 347 -19.51 9.52 -11.78
N VAL A 348 -20.19 8.46 -12.22
CA VAL A 348 -21.56 8.57 -12.75
C VAL A 348 -22.50 9.20 -11.72
N TYR A 349 -22.52 8.70 -10.49
CA TYR A 349 -23.41 9.20 -9.44
C TYR A 349 -22.95 10.53 -8.81
N SER A 350 -21.72 10.98 -9.07
CA SER A 350 -21.26 12.32 -8.67
C SER A 350 -21.78 13.43 -9.58
N PHE A 351 -22.27 13.09 -10.78
CA PHE A 351 -22.78 14.05 -11.75
C PHE A 351 -24.24 13.80 -12.13
N LEU A 352 -24.69 12.55 -12.31
CA LEU A 352 -26.02 12.25 -12.86
C LEU A 352 -27.17 12.85 -12.02
N PRO A 353 -27.27 12.63 -10.69
CA PRO A 353 -28.30 13.27 -9.87
C PRO A 353 -28.27 14.80 -9.88
N GLN A 354 -27.07 15.36 -9.90
CA GLN A 354 -26.81 16.80 -9.82
C GLN A 354 -27.19 17.49 -11.13
N LEU A 355 -26.82 16.91 -12.26
CA LEU A 355 -27.20 17.40 -13.59
C LEU A 355 -28.70 17.24 -13.81
N ALA A 356 -29.32 16.13 -13.38
CA ALA A 356 -30.76 15.97 -13.41
C ALA A 356 -31.49 17.03 -12.56
N LEU A 357 -30.93 17.39 -11.41
CA LEU A 357 -31.46 18.46 -10.56
C LEU A 357 -31.33 19.84 -11.21
N ILE A 358 -30.31 20.06 -12.07
CA ILE A 358 -30.14 21.28 -12.89
C ILE A 358 -31.10 21.28 -14.09
N SER A 359 -31.34 20.15 -14.74
CA SER A 359 -32.27 20.05 -15.89
C SER A 359 -33.75 19.98 -15.49
N ALA A 360 -34.05 19.88 -14.18
CA ALA A 360 -35.40 19.67 -13.64
C ALA A 360 -35.98 18.28 -13.96
N THR A 361 -35.11 17.32 -14.25
CA THR A 361 -35.49 15.93 -14.50
C THR A 361 -35.56 15.16 -13.18
N GLN A 362 -36.71 14.55 -12.92
CA GLN A 362 -36.89 13.67 -11.76
C GLN A 362 -36.34 12.27 -12.07
N ILE A 363 -35.38 11.80 -11.26
CA ILE A 363 -34.77 10.47 -11.41
C ILE A 363 -35.01 9.53 -10.21
N PHE A 364 -35.60 10.05 -9.14
CA PHE A 364 -35.97 9.30 -7.94
C PHE A 364 -37.48 9.34 -7.73
N PRO A 365 -38.08 8.34 -7.07
CA PRO A 365 -39.50 8.40 -6.69
C PRO A 365 -39.76 9.55 -5.73
N LYS A 366 -41.01 10.03 -5.69
CA LYS A 366 -41.44 11.07 -4.75
C LYS A 366 -41.44 10.51 -3.33
N VAL A 367 -41.30 11.38 -2.32
CA VAL A 367 -41.27 10.95 -0.92
C VAL A 367 -42.53 10.19 -0.48
N GLY A 368 -43.70 10.57 -1.01
CA GLY A 368 -44.97 9.87 -0.75
C GLY A 368 -45.14 8.53 -1.49
N ASP A 369 -44.22 8.16 -2.38
CA ASP A 369 -44.27 6.89 -3.09
C ASP A 369 -43.76 5.75 -2.20
N ALA A 370 -44.47 4.62 -2.17
CA ALA A 370 -44.05 3.43 -1.41
C ALA A 370 -42.64 2.94 -1.80
N TRP A 371 -42.23 3.12 -3.06
CA TRP A 371 -40.90 2.74 -3.53
C TRP A 371 -39.78 3.58 -2.93
N PHE A 372 -40.06 4.80 -2.43
CA PHE A 372 -39.05 5.65 -1.80
C PHE A 372 -38.44 5.01 -0.54
N VAL A 373 -39.21 4.19 0.18
CA VAL A 373 -38.74 3.45 1.36
C VAL A 373 -37.56 2.54 1.03
N ILE A 374 -37.54 1.94 -0.17
CA ILE A 374 -36.43 1.06 -0.59
C ILE A 374 -35.11 1.85 -0.67
N TYR A 375 -35.13 3.08 -1.17
CA TYR A 375 -33.94 3.93 -1.25
C TYR A 375 -33.41 4.29 0.14
N ILE A 376 -34.30 4.56 1.09
CA ILE A 376 -33.92 4.81 2.49
C ILE A 376 -33.26 3.57 3.07
N LEU A 377 -33.86 2.39 2.90
CA LEU A 377 -33.33 1.14 3.43
C LEU A 377 -31.97 0.78 2.82
N LEU A 378 -31.77 1.02 1.52
CA LEU A 378 -30.48 0.80 0.86
C LEU A 378 -29.40 1.74 1.40
N PHE A 379 -29.73 3.02 1.58
CA PHE A 379 -28.79 4.00 2.15
C PHE A 379 -28.41 3.63 3.59
N LEU A 380 -29.40 3.35 4.44
CA LEU A 380 -29.18 2.95 5.83
C LEU A 380 -28.45 1.62 5.93
N GLY A 381 -28.75 0.65 5.06
CA GLY A 381 -28.06 -0.63 5.00
C GLY A 381 -26.58 -0.47 4.67
N ALA A 382 -26.26 0.27 3.60
CA ALA A 382 -24.88 0.45 3.16
C ALA A 382 -24.05 1.27 4.15
N TYR A 383 -24.50 2.47 4.52
CA TYR A 383 -23.75 3.36 5.42
C TYR A 383 -23.84 2.90 6.88
N GLY A 384 -25.00 2.40 7.31
CA GLY A 384 -25.21 1.93 8.68
C GLY A 384 -24.40 0.69 9.00
N GLN A 385 -24.35 -0.31 8.11
CA GLN A 385 -23.48 -1.48 8.30
C GLN A 385 -22.03 -1.05 8.41
N ASN A 386 -21.54 -0.21 7.49
CA ASN A 386 -20.16 0.25 7.51
C ASN A 386 -19.82 1.04 8.79
N LEU A 387 -20.74 1.86 9.28
CA LEU A 387 -20.58 2.57 10.55
C LEU A 387 -20.51 1.59 11.73
N VAL A 388 -21.38 0.57 11.76
CA VAL A 388 -21.35 -0.47 12.80
C VAL A 388 -20.01 -1.20 12.80
N ASP A 389 -19.49 -1.58 11.63
CA ASP A 389 -18.18 -2.23 11.51
C ASP A 389 -17.05 -1.36 12.09
N PHE A 390 -17.07 -0.05 11.83
CA PHE A 390 -16.12 0.91 12.41
C PHE A 390 -16.24 1.02 13.94
N ILE A 391 -17.47 1.13 14.46
CA ILE A 391 -17.70 1.22 15.91
C ILE A 391 -17.25 -0.06 16.61
N LEU A 392 -17.54 -1.23 16.03
CA LEU A 392 -17.09 -2.52 16.55
C LEU A 392 -15.56 -2.68 16.50
N ALA A 393 -14.91 -2.04 15.54
CA ALA A 393 -13.44 -1.93 15.48
C ALA A 393 -12.86 -0.93 16.49
N GLY A 394 -13.69 -0.28 17.31
CA GLY A 394 -13.27 0.68 18.33
C GLY A 394 -13.06 2.10 17.81
N GLU A 395 -13.62 2.45 16.65
CA GLU A 395 -13.45 3.74 16.01
C GLU A 395 -14.58 4.74 16.30
N THR A 396 -14.32 6.02 16.02
CA THR A 396 -15.31 7.09 16.22
C THR A 396 -16.08 7.41 14.95
N PHE A 397 -17.29 7.97 15.10
CA PHE A 397 -18.10 8.44 13.98
C PHE A 397 -17.36 9.42 13.07
N ARG A 398 -16.55 10.34 13.63
CA ARG A 398 -15.78 11.30 12.83
C ARG A 398 -14.71 10.63 11.97
N ARG A 399 -14.08 9.56 12.48
CA ARG A 399 -13.12 8.76 11.72
C ARG A 399 -13.80 7.97 10.60
N TRP A 400 -14.96 7.38 10.90
CA TRP A 400 -15.79 6.74 9.88
C TRP A 400 -16.18 7.72 8.76
N TRP A 401 -16.64 8.93 9.11
CA TRP A 401 -17.01 9.95 8.12
C TRP A 401 -15.82 10.38 7.25
N ASN A 402 -14.64 10.52 7.84
CA ASN A 402 -13.41 10.80 7.08
C ASN A 402 -13.03 9.64 6.16
N ASP A 403 -13.21 8.38 6.57
CA ASP A 403 -13.01 7.22 5.70
C ASP A 403 -14.00 7.21 4.52
N GLN A 404 -15.28 7.52 4.76
CA GLN A 404 -16.30 7.66 3.69
C GLN A 404 -15.93 8.75 2.68
N ARG A 405 -15.48 9.91 3.18
CA ARG A 405 -14.98 10.99 2.32
C ARG A 405 -13.79 10.50 1.48
N MET A 406 -12.84 9.83 2.11
CA MET A 406 -11.63 9.37 1.44
C MET A 406 -11.86 8.22 0.48
N TRP A 407 -12.84 7.35 0.74
CA TRP A 407 -13.29 6.34 -0.20
C TRP A 407 -13.78 6.99 -1.50
N SER A 408 -14.65 8.00 -1.39
CA SER A 408 -15.15 8.77 -2.54
C SER A 408 -14.03 9.49 -3.29
N ILE A 409 -13.10 10.12 -2.56
CA ILE A 409 -11.94 10.81 -3.15
C ILE A 409 -11.03 9.82 -3.89
N ARG A 410 -10.69 8.67 -3.30
CA ARG A 410 -9.87 7.66 -3.98
C ARG A 410 -10.54 7.15 -5.25
N ALA A 411 -11.85 6.90 -5.21
CA ALA A 411 -12.62 6.46 -6.36
C ALA A 411 -12.62 7.49 -7.50
N GLY A 412 -12.92 8.76 -7.20
CA GLY A 412 -12.97 9.85 -8.18
C GLY A 412 -11.59 10.37 -8.65
N CYS A 413 -10.53 10.07 -7.90
CA CYS A 413 -9.16 10.51 -8.18
C CYS A 413 -8.27 9.31 -8.55
N SER A 414 -7.59 8.72 -7.57
CA SER A 414 -6.49 7.79 -7.80
C SER A 414 -6.89 6.50 -8.51
N LEU A 415 -8.03 5.92 -8.17
CA LEU A 415 -8.55 4.70 -8.78
C LEU A 415 -9.04 4.93 -10.20
N LEU A 416 -9.69 6.07 -10.48
CA LEU A 416 -10.05 6.50 -11.83
C LEU A 416 -8.80 6.63 -12.71
N PHE A 417 -7.79 7.35 -12.25
CA PHE A 417 -6.54 7.52 -13.01
C PHE A 417 -5.75 6.23 -13.15
N GLY A 418 -5.78 5.36 -12.13
CA GLY A 418 -5.21 4.01 -12.23
C GLY A 418 -5.92 3.15 -13.28
N PHE A 419 -7.25 3.22 -13.35
CA PHE A 419 -8.06 2.54 -14.35
C PHE A 419 -7.78 3.05 -15.77
N ILE A 420 -7.71 4.37 -15.95
CA ILE A 420 -7.35 4.99 -17.24
C ILE A 420 -5.94 4.57 -17.66
N GLU A 421 -4.95 4.69 -16.77
CA GLU A 421 -3.56 4.35 -17.08
C GLU A 421 -3.41 2.87 -17.46
N PHE A 422 -4.02 1.97 -16.68
CA PHE A 422 -4.04 0.55 -17.00
C PHE A 422 -4.67 0.29 -18.37
N THR A 423 -5.85 0.88 -18.65
CA THR A 423 -6.55 0.71 -19.93
C THR A 423 -5.70 1.18 -21.11
N LEU A 424 -5.08 2.36 -21.00
CA LEU A 424 -4.18 2.89 -22.03
C LEU A 424 -2.98 1.96 -22.26
N LYS A 425 -2.35 1.46 -21.18
CA LYS A 425 -1.25 0.49 -21.27
C LYS A 425 -1.70 -0.82 -21.94
N SER A 426 -2.87 -1.34 -21.58
CA SER A 426 -3.43 -2.56 -22.20
C SER A 426 -3.74 -2.38 -23.70
N LEU A 427 -4.01 -1.16 -24.15
CA LEU A 427 -4.19 -0.81 -25.56
C LEU A 427 -2.86 -0.48 -26.28
N GLY A 428 -1.71 -0.62 -25.63
CA GLY A 428 -0.40 -0.30 -26.20
C GLY A 428 -0.12 1.21 -26.30
N ILE A 429 -0.93 2.06 -25.68
CA ILE A 429 -0.75 3.51 -25.66
C ILE A 429 0.17 3.85 -24.50
N ASN A 430 1.36 4.37 -24.81
CA ASN A 430 2.31 4.80 -23.79
C ASN A 430 1.79 6.05 -23.08
N SER A 431 1.19 5.87 -21.91
CA SER A 431 0.81 6.97 -21.05
C SER A 431 2.02 7.37 -20.20
N ASN A 432 2.58 8.54 -20.48
CA ASN A 432 3.64 9.17 -19.66
C ASN A 432 3.09 9.65 -18.29
N LEU A 433 2.17 8.89 -17.67
CA LEU A 433 1.55 9.23 -16.38
C LEU A 433 2.44 8.92 -15.17
N GLY A 434 3.68 8.51 -15.41
CA GLY A 434 4.80 8.50 -14.46
C GLY A 434 4.64 7.53 -13.28
N PHE A 435 5.61 6.63 -13.11
CA PHE A 435 5.82 5.94 -11.85
C PHE A 435 6.55 6.88 -10.89
N ASN A 436 5.82 7.61 -10.06
CA ASN A 436 6.43 8.44 -9.02
C ASN A 436 6.50 7.67 -7.71
N VAL A 437 7.72 7.46 -7.22
CA VAL A 437 7.95 7.01 -5.84
C VAL A 437 7.49 8.13 -4.91
N THR A 438 6.65 7.79 -3.93
CA THR A 438 6.22 8.73 -2.91
C THR A 438 7.43 9.20 -2.09
N SER A 439 7.75 10.50 -2.18
CA SER A 439 8.69 11.12 -1.26
C SER A 439 8.07 11.12 0.14
N LYS A 440 8.84 10.64 1.11
CA LYS A 440 8.50 10.67 2.54
C LYS A 440 9.27 11.77 3.28
N ALA A 441 9.89 12.69 2.54
CA ALA A 441 10.56 13.85 3.15
C ALA A 441 9.50 14.68 3.90
N MET A 442 9.78 14.95 5.18
CA MET A 442 8.88 15.70 6.04
C MET A 442 9.10 17.19 5.84
N ASP A 443 8.16 17.86 5.17
CA ASP A 443 8.04 19.31 5.28
C ASP A 443 7.32 19.66 6.59
N GLU A 444 7.89 20.57 7.38
CA GLU A 444 7.33 20.96 8.69
C GLU A 444 5.96 21.61 8.55
N GLU A 445 5.78 22.41 7.50
CA GLU A 445 4.53 23.09 7.19
C GLU A 445 3.44 22.08 6.76
N GLN A 446 3.78 21.08 5.94
CA GLN A 446 2.90 19.94 5.64
C GLN A 446 2.48 19.17 6.90
N THR A 447 3.45 18.88 7.76
CA THR A 447 3.21 18.14 9.01
C THR A 447 2.26 18.91 9.93
N LYS A 448 2.43 20.23 10.02
CA LYS A 448 1.55 21.12 10.81
C LYS A 448 0.12 21.09 10.27
N ARG A 449 -0.07 21.23 8.95
CA ARG A 449 -1.40 21.15 8.31
C ARG A 449 -2.06 19.80 8.53
N TYR A 450 -1.31 18.72 8.39
CA TYR A 450 -1.82 17.36 8.63
C TYR A 450 -2.30 17.17 10.08
N LYS A 451 -1.52 17.65 11.07
CA LYS A 451 -1.92 17.63 12.50
C LYS A 451 -3.15 18.48 12.79
N GLN A 452 -3.35 19.56 12.05
CA GLN A 452 -4.53 20.42 12.12
C GLN A 452 -5.75 19.84 11.38
N GLU A 453 -5.61 18.68 10.74
CA GLU A 453 -6.65 18.07 9.91
C GLU A 453 -7.10 18.98 8.76
N LEU A 454 -6.13 19.52 8.03
CA LEU A 454 -6.36 20.27 6.82
C LEU A 454 -5.92 19.44 5.60
N PHE A 455 -6.81 19.33 4.60
CA PHE A 455 -6.48 18.69 3.32
C PHE A 455 -5.40 19.48 2.58
N GLU A 456 -4.48 18.79 1.91
CA GLU A 456 -3.40 19.42 1.16
C GLU A 456 -3.61 19.31 -0.36
N PHE A 457 -4.01 20.42 -0.98
CA PHE A 457 -4.23 20.51 -2.43
C PHE A 457 -3.17 21.33 -3.16
N GLY A 458 -2.22 21.94 -2.44
CA GLY A 458 -1.26 22.93 -2.98
C GLY A 458 -0.40 22.48 -4.15
N VAL A 459 -0.23 21.18 -4.32
CA VAL A 459 0.50 20.62 -5.46
C VAL A 459 -0.47 20.33 -6.60
N PHE A 460 -0.23 20.95 -7.76
CA PHE A 460 -1.02 20.69 -8.96
C PHE A 460 -0.95 19.19 -9.34
N SER A 461 -2.12 18.58 -9.49
CA SER A 461 -2.26 17.22 -10.00
C SER A 461 -3.55 17.09 -10.80
N PRO A 462 -3.51 16.54 -12.03
CA PRO A 462 -4.72 16.26 -12.80
C PRO A 462 -5.72 15.35 -12.06
N MET A 463 -5.24 14.53 -11.12
CA MET A 463 -6.08 13.66 -10.30
C MET A 463 -7.13 14.42 -9.48
N PHE A 464 -6.90 15.70 -9.14
CA PHE A 464 -7.87 16.48 -8.37
C PHE A 464 -8.94 17.16 -9.24
N VAL A 465 -8.81 17.16 -10.57
CA VAL A 465 -9.78 17.81 -11.48
C VAL A 465 -11.18 17.18 -11.39
N PRO A 466 -11.35 15.84 -11.45
CA PRO A 466 -12.69 15.24 -11.36
C PRO A 466 -13.38 15.54 -10.02
N LEU A 467 -12.64 15.43 -8.91
CA LEU A 467 -13.13 15.73 -7.57
C LEU A 467 -13.57 17.20 -7.44
N THR A 468 -12.73 18.13 -7.91
CA THR A 468 -13.04 19.56 -7.86
C THR A 468 -14.23 19.91 -8.73
N THR A 469 -14.32 19.31 -9.91
CA THR A 469 -15.45 19.48 -10.83
C THR A 469 -16.74 18.96 -10.20
N ALA A 470 -16.71 17.76 -9.59
CA ALA A 470 -17.83 17.20 -8.85
C ALA A 470 -18.25 18.10 -7.68
N ALA A 471 -17.30 18.65 -6.92
CA ALA A 471 -17.58 19.60 -5.84
C ALA A 471 -18.33 20.84 -6.37
N ILE A 472 -17.86 21.46 -7.46
CA ILE A 472 -18.50 22.64 -8.06
C ILE A 472 -19.92 22.31 -8.54
N VAL A 473 -20.09 21.19 -9.26
CA VAL A 473 -21.40 20.77 -9.78
C VAL A 473 -22.38 20.45 -8.64
N ASN A 474 -21.92 19.77 -7.58
CA ASN A 474 -22.75 19.50 -6.40
C ASN A 474 -23.24 20.79 -5.73
N LEU A 475 -22.35 21.78 -5.56
CA LEU A 475 -22.71 23.06 -4.94
C LEU A 475 -23.70 23.86 -5.81
N ALA A 476 -23.40 23.97 -7.11
CA ALA A 476 -24.26 24.68 -8.06
C ALA A 476 -25.65 24.03 -8.14
N SER A 477 -25.69 22.70 -8.23
CA SER A 477 -26.92 21.92 -8.29
C SER A 477 -27.75 22.03 -7.01
N PHE A 478 -27.13 21.91 -5.84
CA PHE A 478 -27.81 22.06 -4.56
C PHE A 478 -28.41 23.47 -4.40
N ALA A 479 -27.62 24.52 -4.70
CA ALA A 479 -28.10 25.90 -4.65
C ALA A 479 -29.26 26.13 -5.64
N GLY A 480 -29.14 25.63 -6.88
CA GLY A 480 -30.19 25.67 -7.89
C GLY A 480 -31.48 24.96 -7.45
N GLY A 481 -31.35 23.80 -6.81
CA GLY A 481 -32.47 23.05 -6.25
C GLY A 481 -33.18 23.79 -5.11
N VAL A 482 -32.44 24.42 -4.18
CA VAL A 482 -33.04 25.29 -3.15
C VAL A 482 -33.85 26.43 -3.79
N ILE A 483 -33.26 27.12 -4.77
CA ILE A 483 -33.95 28.22 -5.48
C ILE A 483 -35.24 27.73 -6.14
N ARG A 484 -35.24 26.52 -6.71
CA ARG A 484 -36.43 25.92 -7.35
C ARG A 484 -37.52 25.58 -6.34
N ILE A 485 -37.16 25.02 -5.19
CA ILE A 485 -38.13 24.74 -4.11
C ILE A 485 -38.80 26.04 -3.65
N LEU A 486 -38.01 27.11 -3.48
CA LEU A 486 -38.53 28.42 -3.09
C LEU A 486 -39.47 29.01 -4.16
N LYS A 487 -39.11 28.91 -5.45
CA LYS A 487 -39.93 29.43 -6.56
C LYS A 487 -41.21 28.64 -6.82
N SER A 488 -41.22 27.34 -6.53
CA SER A 488 -42.36 26.44 -6.78
C SER A 488 -43.41 26.44 -5.67
N GLY A 489 -43.33 27.36 -4.70
CA GLY A 489 -44.27 27.40 -3.57
C GLY A 489 -44.12 26.22 -2.61
N GLY A 490 -42.93 25.59 -2.56
CA GLY A 490 -42.64 24.49 -1.62
C GLY A 490 -42.89 23.09 -2.16
N ALA A 491 -42.89 22.86 -3.48
CA ALA A 491 -43.00 21.53 -4.08
C ALA A 491 -41.70 20.69 -3.93
N TRP A 492 -41.30 20.40 -2.69
CA TRP A 492 -40.01 19.78 -2.35
C TRP A 492 -40.00 18.25 -2.54
N GLU A 493 -41.16 17.59 -2.48
CA GLU A 493 -41.27 16.12 -2.50
C GLU A 493 -40.66 15.48 -3.74
N HIS A 494 -40.68 16.19 -4.87
CA HIS A 494 -40.15 15.74 -6.15
C HIS A 494 -38.63 15.85 -6.25
N LEU A 495 -38.02 16.76 -5.47
CA LEU A 495 -36.60 17.08 -5.54
C LEU A 495 -35.83 16.54 -4.33
N PHE A 496 -36.53 16.07 -3.30
CA PHE A 496 -35.94 15.72 -2.01
C PHE A 496 -34.74 14.77 -2.11
N ALA A 497 -34.88 13.67 -2.86
CA ALA A 497 -33.80 12.69 -2.99
C ALA A 497 -32.57 13.26 -3.69
N GLN A 498 -32.76 14.00 -4.79
CA GLN A 498 -31.68 14.65 -5.53
C GLN A 498 -31.00 15.73 -4.67
N MET A 499 -31.78 16.49 -3.91
CA MET A 499 -31.30 17.46 -2.94
C MET A 499 -30.48 16.81 -1.83
N LEU A 500 -30.91 15.66 -1.31
CA LEU A 500 -30.18 14.91 -0.30
C LEU A 500 -28.83 14.41 -0.83
N VAL A 501 -28.81 13.84 -2.05
CA VAL A 501 -27.57 13.37 -2.69
C VAL A 501 -26.62 14.54 -2.98
N ALA A 502 -27.12 15.63 -3.56
CA ALA A 502 -26.31 16.82 -3.83
C ALA A 502 -25.77 17.45 -2.53
N GLY A 503 -26.63 17.57 -1.50
CA GLY A 503 -26.24 18.07 -0.18
C GLY A 503 -25.21 17.18 0.51
N PHE A 504 -25.36 15.87 0.44
CA PHE A 504 -24.37 14.90 0.93
C PHE A 504 -23.02 15.07 0.23
N GLY A 505 -23.04 15.28 -1.10
CA GLY A 505 -21.86 15.64 -1.89
C GLY A 505 -21.21 16.94 -1.41
N VAL A 506 -21.99 18.01 -1.20
CA VAL A 506 -21.51 19.29 -0.68
C VAL A 506 -20.82 19.13 0.68
N VAL A 507 -21.43 18.41 1.62
CA VAL A 507 -20.85 18.20 2.96
C VAL A 507 -19.54 17.41 2.89
N ASN A 508 -19.46 16.38 2.03
CA ASN A 508 -18.24 15.59 1.87
C ASN A 508 -17.14 16.37 1.15
N CYS A 509 -17.50 17.23 0.20
CA CYS A 509 -16.58 18.09 -0.55
C CYS A 509 -16.18 19.38 0.19
N TRP A 510 -16.58 19.57 1.46
CA TRP A 510 -16.21 20.76 2.24
C TRP A 510 -14.71 21.12 2.18
N PRO A 511 -13.76 20.17 2.32
CA PRO A 511 -12.34 20.49 2.25
C PRO A 511 -11.90 21.07 0.89
N VAL A 512 -12.61 20.73 -0.19
CA VAL A 512 -12.36 21.28 -1.53
C VAL A 512 -12.80 22.73 -1.61
N TYR A 513 -13.99 23.07 -1.09
CA TYR A 513 -14.46 24.46 -1.07
C TYR A 513 -13.58 25.35 -0.19
N GLU A 514 -13.18 24.83 0.97
CA GLU A 514 -12.24 25.51 1.86
C GLU A 514 -10.91 25.78 1.16
N ALA A 515 -10.33 24.77 0.50
CA ALA A 515 -9.08 24.92 -0.26
C ALA A 515 -9.20 25.83 -1.48
N MET A 516 -10.36 25.86 -2.14
CA MET A 516 -10.60 26.65 -3.34
C MET A 516 -10.83 28.13 -3.01
N ALA A 517 -11.64 28.44 -1.99
CA ALA A 517 -12.16 29.78 -1.76
C ALA A 517 -11.69 30.45 -0.45
N LEU A 518 -11.43 29.68 0.61
CA LEU A 518 -11.21 30.23 1.95
C LEU A 518 -9.74 30.27 2.37
N ARG A 519 -8.89 29.42 1.78
CA ARG A 519 -7.48 29.28 2.17
C ARG A 519 -6.55 30.21 1.43
N ASN A 520 -5.51 30.65 2.15
CA ASN A 520 -4.40 31.46 1.65
C ASN A 520 -3.02 30.87 2.02
N ASP A 521 -2.99 29.63 2.50
CA ASP A 521 -1.76 28.92 2.84
C ASP A 521 -1.31 27.99 1.70
N GLY A 522 -0.18 27.29 1.89
CA GLY A 522 0.37 26.34 0.92
C GLY A 522 -0.50 25.10 0.66
N GLY A 523 -1.64 24.93 1.35
CA GLY A 523 -2.59 23.85 1.05
C GLY A 523 -3.75 24.26 0.14
N LYS A 524 -3.79 25.53 -0.29
CA LYS A 524 -4.79 26.09 -1.21
C LYS A 524 -4.83 25.35 -2.54
N LEU A 525 -6.01 25.23 -3.14
CA LEU A 525 -6.18 24.65 -4.48
C LEU A 525 -5.51 25.56 -5.54
N PRO A 526 -4.67 25.02 -6.45
CA PRO A 526 -4.02 25.80 -7.49
C PRO A 526 -5.04 26.53 -8.40
N PRO A 527 -4.78 27.80 -8.79
CA PRO A 527 -5.69 28.55 -9.66
C PRO A 527 -5.94 27.87 -11.01
N GLU A 528 -4.92 27.25 -11.60
CA GLU A 528 -5.02 26.55 -12.88
C GLU A 528 -5.99 25.37 -12.77
N LEU A 529 -5.89 24.61 -11.67
CA LEU A 529 -6.77 23.47 -11.41
C LEU A 529 -8.22 23.91 -11.20
N THR A 530 -8.40 25.03 -10.49
CA THR A 530 -9.71 25.66 -10.30
C THR A 530 -10.31 26.06 -11.65
N PHE A 531 -9.52 26.72 -12.52
CA PHE A 531 -9.95 27.14 -13.85
C PHE A 531 -10.39 25.95 -14.72
N PHE A 532 -9.61 24.88 -14.79
CA PHE A 532 -9.97 23.67 -15.54
C PHE A 532 -11.26 23.04 -15.00
N SER A 533 -11.38 22.93 -13.68
CA SER A 533 -12.53 22.30 -13.03
C SER A 533 -13.81 23.11 -13.20
N VAL A 534 -13.74 24.44 -13.11
CA VAL A 534 -14.88 25.34 -13.38
C VAL A 534 -15.29 25.24 -14.85
N SER A 535 -14.33 25.26 -15.78
CA SER A 535 -14.62 25.14 -17.21
C SER A 535 -15.33 23.83 -17.54
N LEU A 536 -14.86 22.71 -16.97
CA LEU A 536 -15.50 21.41 -17.15
C LEU A 536 -16.88 21.36 -16.48
N ALA A 537 -17.04 21.93 -15.29
CA ALA A 537 -18.33 21.99 -14.61
C ALA A 537 -19.36 22.79 -15.42
N LEU A 538 -18.97 23.95 -15.96
CA LEU A 538 -19.82 24.76 -16.83
C LEU A 538 -20.21 24.00 -18.10
N LEU A 539 -19.26 23.29 -18.72
CA LEU A 539 -19.53 22.46 -19.89
C LEU A 539 -20.59 21.38 -19.57
N LEU A 540 -20.39 20.62 -18.49
CA LEU A 540 -21.32 19.58 -18.05
C LEU A 540 -22.71 20.14 -17.73
N CYS A 541 -22.78 21.25 -16.99
CA CYS A 541 -24.03 21.93 -16.66
C CYS A 541 -24.73 22.46 -17.92
N SER A 542 -23.99 23.00 -18.89
CA SER A 542 -24.57 23.48 -20.15
C SER A 542 -25.18 22.35 -20.97
N PHE A 543 -24.49 21.21 -21.09
CA PHE A 543 -25.05 20.02 -21.74
C PHE A 543 -26.32 19.53 -21.05
N ALA A 544 -26.36 19.55 -19.71
CA ALA A 544 -27.54 19.16 -18.97
C ALA A 544 -28.74 20.09 -19.21
N THR A 545 -28.53 21.35 -19.59
CA THR A 545 -29.64 22.26 -19.92
C THR A 545 -30.19 22.10 -21.35
N PHE A 546 -29.50 21.34 -22.22
CA PHE A 546 -29.96 21.07 -23.58
C PHE A 546 -30.91 19.86 -23.70
N PHE A 547 -30.95 19.01 -22.68
CA PHE A 547 -31.85 17.86 -22.55
C PHE A 547 -32.89 18.13 -21.45
#